data_AF-A0A2N2NEA6-F1
#
_entry.id   AF-A0A2N2NEA6-F1
#
_cell.length_a   1.000
_cell.length_b   1.000
_cell.length_c   1.000
_cell.angle_alpha   90.00
_cell.angle_beta   90.00
_cell.angle_gamma   90.00
#
_symmetry.space_group_name_H-M   'P 1'
#
loop_
_entity.id
_entity.type
_entity.pdbx_description
1 polymer ?
#
loop_
_entity_poly.entity_id
_entity_poly.type
_entity_poly.pdbx_seq_one_letter_code
_entity_poly.pdbx_strand_id
1 'polypeptide(L)'
;MAIQSNMIVIVFFVIAGLLLAGLIVFLVIYFSRSTKKAEVRDRTTPLSEVIQKDKNFTTEKEVVKDISHTKLVTLGRSIKDDQFAVLFGDEWIRDASQLSFVQRNRLEKNLQEAQTWLGVETKKESIPAPKVKDLDSSDVVPRIVPPKSAEKHKQQLSIVEQVDEVLQELLESSSLKGRNIRLTELPNKGVTVWVGNEYYDGINAVPDEDVKRIIRQAVKKWEESSSV
;
A
#
# COMPACT_ATOMS: atom_id res chain seq x y z
N MET A 1 53.92 -43.38 4.62
CA MET A 1 52.56 -42.99 5.08
C MET A 1 52.00 -41.85 4.21
N ALA A 2 51.85 -42.04 2.89
CA ALA A 2 51.39 -40.98 1.97
C ALA A 2 50.02 -41.28 1.31
N ILE A 3 49.49 -42.50 1.50
CA ILE A 3 48.29 -42.97 0.80
C ILE A 3 47.00 -42.58 1.54
N GLN A 4 47.06 -42.33 2.86
CA GLN A 4 45.87 -41.97 3.65
C GLN A 4 45.39 -40.53 3.42
N SER A 5 46.28 -39.60 3.06
CA SER A 5 45.92 -38.19 2.86
C SER A 5 45.06 -37.99 1.59
N ASN A 6 45.30 -38.76 0.53
CA ASN A 6 44.55 -38.64 -0.72
C ASN A 6 43.11 -39.19 -0.60
N MET A 7 42.90 -40.22 0.22
CA MET A 7 41.57 -40.78 0.46
C MET A 7 40.64 -39.79 1.20
N ILE A 8 41.18 -39.03 2.15
CA ILE A 8 40.41 -38.02 2.87
C ILE A 8 39.95 -36.90 1.94
N VAL A 9 40.83 -36.42 1.05
CA VAL A 9 40.48 -35.38 0.07
C VAL A 9 39.39 -35.87 -0.89
N ILE A 10 39.49 -37.11 -1.37
CA ILE A 10 38.47 -37.70 -2.26
C ILE A 10 37.11 -37.80 -1.55
N VAL A 11 37.08 -38.24 -0.29
CA VAL A 11 35.84 -38.32 0.51
C VAL A 11 35.22 -36.94 0.70
N PHE A 12 36.02 -35.90 0.97
CA PHE A 12 35.51 -34.52 1.05
C PHE A 12 34.90 -34.03 -0.26
N PHE A 13 35.52 -34.31 -1.41
CA PHE A 13 34.96 -33.94 -2.72
C PHE A 13 33.65 -34.68 -3.03
N VAL A 14 33.54 -35.95 -2.65
CA VAL A 14 32.31 -36.72 -2.81
C VAL A 14 31.18 -36.15 -1.95
N ILE A 15 31.46 -35.83 -0.68
CA ILE A 15 30.47 -35.23 0.24
C ILE A 15 30.08 -33.83 -0.24
N ALA A 16 31.04 -32.98 -0.62
CA ALA A 16 30.78 -31.65 -1.13
C ALA A 16 29.97 -31.70 -2.44
N GLY A 17 30.25 -32.66 -3.32
CA GLY A 17 29.48 -32.88 -4.55
C GLY A 17 28.03 -33.28 -4.26
N LEU A 18 27.80 -34.17 -3.29
CA LEU A 18 26.44 -34.55 -2.88
C LEU A 18 25.67 -33.38 -2.26
N LEU A 19 26.33 -32.55 -1.44
CA LEU A 19 25.71 -31.35 -0.87
C LEU A 19 25.35 -30.32 -1.95
N LEU A 20 26.25 -30.11 -2.93
CA LEU A 20 26.01 -29.20 -4.04
C LEU A 20 24.85 -29.67 -4.93
N ALA A 21 24.80 -30.97 -5.25
CA ALA A 21 23.70 -31.55 -6.02
C ALA A 21 22.37 -31.43 -5.27
N GLY A 22 22.36 -31.68 -3.95
CA GLY A 22 21.20 -31.49 -3.09
C GLY A 22 20.72 -30.04 -3.06
N LEU A 23 21.64 -29.07 -2.98
CA LEU A 23 21.34 -27.64 -3.01
C LEU A 23 20.72 -27.22 -4.35
N ILE A 24 21.25 -27.71 -5.47
CA ILE A 24 20.72 -27.42 -6.82
C ILE A 24 19.30 -27.97 -6.95
N VAL A 25 19.05 -29.22 -6.54
CA VAL A 25 17.70 -29.81 -6.54
C VAL A 25 16.76 -29.04 -5.63
N PHE A 26 17.23 -28.63 -4.44
CA PHE A 26 16.46 -27.82 -3.51
C PHE A 26 16.10 -26.46 -4.11
N LEU A 27 17.04 -25.77 -4.76
CA LEU A 27 16.78 -24.49 -5.43
C LEU A 27 15.80 -24.64 -6.60
N VAL A 28 15.92 -25.70 -7.40
CA VAL A 28 14.96 -26.00 -8.48
C VAL A 28 13.56 -26.25 -7.92
N ILE A 29 13.43 -26.99 -6.82
CA ILE A 29 12.14 -27.22 -6.16
C ILE A 29 11.60 -25.94 -5.53
N TYR A 30 12.46 -25.14 -4.88
CA TYR A 30 12.09 -23.88 -4.24
C TYR A 30 11.59 -22.86 -5.27
N PHE A 31 12.32 -22.68 -6.39
CA PHE A 31 11.88 -21.81 -7.48
C PHE A 31 10.68 -22.37 -8.25
N SER A 32 10.59 -23.69 -8.47
CA SER A 32 9.44 -24.31 -9.15
C SER A 32 8.16 -24.29 -8.32
N ARG A 33 8.26 -24.19 -6.99
CA ARG A 33 7.09 -23.97 -6.12
C ARG A 33 6.58 -22.52 -6.20
N SER A 34 7.43 -21.55 -6.55
CA SER A 34 7.04 -20.15 -6.73
C SER A 34 6.24 -19.87 -8.01
N THR A 35 6.21 -20.80 -8.97
CA THR A 35 5.51 -20.60 -10.26
C THR A 35 4.25 -21.46 -10.42
N LYS A 36 3.76 -22.09 -9.34
CA LYS A 36 2.44 -22.74 -9.38
C LYS A 36 1.34 -21.68 -9.32
N LYS A 37 1.03 -21.10 -10.48
CA LYS A 37 -0.35 -20.67 -10.76
C LYS A 37 -1.24 -21.85 -10.42
N ALA A 38 -2.11 -21.67 -9.42
CA ALA A 38 -3.20 -22.57 -9.18
C ALA A 38 -4.00 -22.65 -10.48
N GLU A 39 -3.93 -23.80 -11.14
CA GLU A 39 -4.92 -24.20 -12.14
C GLU A 39 -6.24 -24.36 -11.37
N VAL A 40 -6.97 -23.25 -11.26
CA VAL A 40 -8.35 -23.25 -10.79
C VAL A 40 -9.13 -23.97 -11.87
N ARG A 41 -9.54 -25.20 -11.54
CA ARG A 41 -10.45 -26.00 -12.35
C ARG A 41 -11.85 -25.39 -12.22
N ASP A 42 -12.04 -24.23 -12.83
CA ASP A 42 -13.35 -23.60 -12.95
C ASP A 42 -14.16 -24.37 -13.98
N ARG A 43 -15.25 -24.98 -13.51
CA ARG A 43 -16.31 -25.59 -14.34
C ARG A 43 -17.18 -24.51 -14.96
N THR A 44 -16.58 -23.54 -15.61
CA THR A 44 -17.26 -22.59 -16.48
C THR A 44 -16.43 -22.51 -17.74
N THR A 45 -16.82 -23.29 -18.74
CA THR A 45 -16.24 -23.19 -20.09
C THR A 45 -16.24 -21.72 -20.48
N PRO A 46 -15.08 -21.08 -20.68
CA PRO A 46 -15.07 -19.70 -21.10
C PRO A 46 -15.66 -19.66 -22.52
N LEU A 47 -16.56 -18.71 -22.77
CA LEU A 47 -17.28 -18.58 -24.05
C LEU A 47 -16.32 -18.45 -25.26
N SER A 48 -15.04 -18.11 -25.00
CA SER A 48 -13.94 -18.10 -25.94
C SER A 48 -13.54 -19.47 -26.50
N GLU A 49 -13.84 -20.58 -25.81
CA GLU A 49 -13.53 -21.94 -26.29
C GLU A 49 -14.57 -22.43 -27.33
N VAL A 50 -15.77 -21.86 -27.33
CA VAL A 50 -16.81 -22.14 -28.35
C VAL A 50 -16.49 -21.45 -29.69
N ILE A 51 -15.74 -20.35 -29.68
CA ILE A 51 -15.42 -19.57 -30.89
C ILE A 51 -14.20 -20.12 -31.63
N GLN A 52 -13.32 -20.89 -30.98
CA GLN A 52 -12.06 -21.34 -31.57
C GLN A 52 -12.15 -22.58 -32.47
N LYS A 53 -13.34 -23.15 -32.72
CA LYS A 53 -13.43 -24.33 -33.59
C LYS A 53 -13.43 -23.99 -35.10
N ASP A 54 -13.69 -22.75 -35.49
CA ASP A 54 -13.76 -22.37 -36.91
C ASP A 54 -12.97 -21.08 -37.19
N LYS A 55 -11.64 -21.19 -37.36
CA LYS A 55 -10.89 -20.47 -38.40
C LYS A 55 -9.38 -20.72 -38.29
N ASN A 56 -8.89 -21.58 -39.18
CA ASN A 56 -7.61 -21.32 -39.84
C ASN A 56 -7.76 -20.00 -40.62
N PHE A 57 -7.16 -18.89 -40.17
CA PHE A 57 -6.79 -17.79 -41.08
C PHE A 57 -5.70 -16.92 -40.43
N THR A 58 -4.52 -17.03 -41.03
CA THR A 58 -3.59 -15.97 -41.43
C THR A 58 -3.36 -14.78 -40.49
N THR A 59 -2.09 -14.70 -40.08
CA THR A 59 -1.38 -13.53 -39.55
C THR A 59 -1.78 -12.21 -40.20
N GLU A 60 -2.42 -11.32 -39.44
CA GLU A 60 -2.47 -9.90 -39.74
C GLU A 60 -2.15 -9.10 -38.48
N LYS A 61 -1.22 -8.17 -38.63
CA LYS A 61 -0.67 -7.32 -37.57
C LYS A 61 -1.75 -6.37 -37.06
N GLU A 62 -2.36 -6.69 -35.93
CA GLU A 62 -3.17 -5.72 -35.21
C GLU A 62 -2.27 -4.96 -34.23
N VAL A 63 -2.04 -3.68 -34.54
CA VAL A 63 -1.38 -2.71 -33.68
C VAL A 63 -2.27 -2.53 -32.44
N VAL A 64 -2.03 -3.34 -31.42
CA VAL A 64 -2.65 -3.17 -30.10
C VAL A 64 -2.06 -1.88 -29.52
N LYS A 65 -2.84 -0.81 -29.59
CA LYS A 65 -2.63 0.41 -28.83
C LYS A 65 -2.48 0.02 -27.36
N ASP A 66 -1.29 0.20 -26.79
CA ASP A 66 -0.96 -0.11 -25.41
C ASP A 66 -1.87 0.73 -24.49
N ILE A 67 -2.99 0.14 -24.06
CA ILE A 67 -3.85 0.72 -23.03
C ILE A 67 -3.20 0.31 -21.71
N SER A 68 -2.20 1.07 -21.29
CA SER A 68 -1.45 0.80 -20.05
C SER A 68 -2.35 1.05 -18.85
N HIS A 69 -3.05 0.01 -18.38
CA HIS A 69 -3.82 0.05 -17.14
C HIS A 69 -2.90 -0.29 -15.97
N THR A 70 -2.88 0.55 -14.94
CA THR A 70 -2.16 0.25 -13.70
C THR A 70 -3.07 -0.53 -12.75
N LYS A 71 -2.60 -1.67 -12.25
CA LYS A 71 -3.30 -2.46 -11.23
C LYS A 71 -3.30 -1.69 -9.90
N LEU A 72 -4.46 -1.18 -9.48
CA LEU A 72 -4.58 -0.37 -8.26
C LEU A 72 -4.80 -1.20 -7.00
N VAL A 73 -5.79 -2.09 -7.01
CA VAL A 73 -6.14 -3.00 -5.89
C VAL A 73 -6.81 -4.24 -6.46
N THR A 74 -6.61 -5.40 -5.83
CA THR A 74 -7.42 -6.61 -6.18
C THR A 74 -8.37 -6.88 -5.05
N LEU A 75 -9.65 -7.01 -5.38
CA LEU A 75 -10.66 -7.44 -4.43
C LEU A 75 -10.78 -8.97 -4.51
N GLY A 76 -10.91 -9.62 -3.37
CA GLY A 76 -11.05 -11.06 -3.30
C GLY A 76 -11.93 -11.47 -2.12
N ARG A 77 -12.26 -12.76 -2.11
CA ARG A 77 -13.01 -13.39 -1.03
C ARG A 77 -12.37 -14.73 -0.74
N SER A 78 -12.09 -15.00 0.53
CA SER A 78 -11.43 -16.22 0.96
C SER A 78 -12.39 -17.41 0.83
N ILE A 79 -11.93 -18.48 0.19
CA ILE A 79 -12.77 -19.64 -0.15
C ILE A 79 -13.10 -20.48 1.10
N LYS A 80 -12.33 -20.34 2.18
CA LYS A 80 -12.48 -21.17 3.40
C LYS A 80 -13.51 -20.62 4.38
N ASP A 81 -13.51 -19.30 4.56
CA ASP A 81 -14.25 -18.57 5.60
C ASP A 81 -15.16 -17.49 5.01
N ASP A 82 -15.20 -17.39 3.68
CA ASP A 82 -16.05 -16.45 2.94
C ASP A 82 -15.77 -14.97 3.23
N GLN A 83 -14.61 -14.68 3.83
CA GLN A 83 -14.25 -13.34 4.26
C GLN A 83 -13.73 -12.49 3.10
N PHE A 84 -14.19 -11.24 3.06
CA PHE A 84 -13.70 -10.24 2.12
C PHE A 84 -12.25 -9.89 2.44
N ALA A 85 -11.44 -9.75 1.40
CA ALA A 85 -10.05 -9.33 1.52
C ALA A 85 -9.65 -8.47 0.33
N VAL A 86 -8.68 -7.60 0.56
CA VAL A 86 -8.11 -6.73 -0.47
C VAL A 86 -6.61 -7.00 -0.58
N LEU A 87 -6.12 -7.17 -1.79
CA LEU A 87 -4.71 -7.36 -2.08
C LEU A 87 -4.08 -5.99 -2.39
N PHE A 88 -3.14 -5.58 -1.53
CA PHE A 88 -2.26 -4.44 -1.76
C PHE A 88 -0.84 -4.95 -1.98
N GLY A 89 -0.28 -4.71 -3.17
CA GLY A 89 0.99 -5.32 -3.56
C GLY A 89 0.87 -6.85 -3.59
N ASP A 90 1.57 -7.50 -2.66
CA ASP A 90 1.61 -8.96 -2.50
C ASP A 90 0.92 -9.46 -1.22
N GLU A 91 0.31 -8.57 -0.43
CA GLU A 91 -0.31 -8.91 0.86
C GLU A 91 -1.84 -8.83 0.84
N TRP A 92 -2.49 -9.92 1.28
CA TRP A 92 -3.93 -9.99 1.47
C TRP A 92 -4.33 -9.43 2.83
N ILE A 93 -4.99 -8.28 2.80
CA ILE A 93 -5.49 -7.58 3.97
C ILE A 93 -6.96 -7.95 4.18
N ARG A 94 -7.28 -8.42 5.39
CA ARG A 94 -8.63 -8.91 5.74
C ARG A 94 -9.40 -7.94 6.61
N ASP A 95 -8.69 -7.09 7.33
CA ASP A 95 -9.28 -6.11 8.24
C ASP A 95 -8.89 -4.69 7.81
N ALA A 96 -9.86 -3.78 7.82
CA ALA A 96 -9.62 -2.38 7.47
C ALA A 96 -8.62 -1.68 8.41
N SER A 97 -8.49 -2.14 9.66
CA SER A 97 -7.51 -1.64 10.63
C SER A 97 -6.05 -1.94 10.25
N GLN A 98 -5.82 -2.96 9.42
CA GLN A 98 -4.49 -3.28 8.89
C GLN A 98 -4.10 -2.38 7.72
N LEU A 99 -5.05 -1.61 7.17
CA LEU A 99 -4.76 -0.62 6.15
C LEU A 99 -4.17 0.64 6.77
N SER A 100 -3.06 1.11 6.20
CA SER A 100 -2.59 2.48 6.46
C SER A 100 -3.65 3.51 6.04
N PHE A 101 -3.56 4.71 6.60
CA PHE A 101 -4.45 5.82 6.25
C PHE A 101 -4.46 6.09 4.74
N VAL A 102 -3.28 6.05 4.09
CA VAL A 102 -3.15 6.25 2.65
C VAL A 102 -3.81 5.13 1.85
N GLN A 103 -3.58 3.86 2.22
CA GLN A 103 -4.22 2.71 1.54
C GLN A 103 -5.74 2.77 1.68
N ARG A 104 -6.24 3.11 2.86
CA ARG A 104 -7.67 3.27 3.13
C ARG A 104 -8.28 4.37 2.27
N ASN A 105 -7.70 5.56 2.28
CA ASN A 105 -8.20 6.68 1.47
C ASN A 105 -8.19 6.37 -0.03
N ARG A 106 -7.16 5.67 -0.52
CA ARG A 106 -7.09 5.22 -1.92
C ARG A 106 -8.17 4.19 -2.22
N LEU A 107 -8.38 3.21 -1.33
CA LEU A 107 -9.44 2.22 -1.47
C LEU A 107 -10.83 2.85 -1.53
N GLU A 108 -11.11 3.78 -0.62
CA GLU A 108 -12.38 4.52 -0.57
C GLU A 108 -12.62 5.32 -1.85
N LYS A 109 -11.60 6.03 -2.34
CA LYS A 109 -11.70 6.77 -3.60
C LYS A 109 -11.97 5.84 -4.78
N ASN A 110 -11.24 4.73 -4.88
CA ASN A 110 -11.44 3.73 -5.93
C ASN A 110 -12.83 3.08 -5.86
N LEU A 111 -13.33 2.82 -4.65
CA LEU A 111 -14.65 2.25 -4.44
C LEU A 111 -15.75 3.24 -4.85
N GLN A 112 -15.58 4.52 -4.51
CA GLN A 112 -16.49 5.58 -4.93
C GLN A 112 -16.53 5.72 -6.46
N GLU A 113 -15.37 5.69 -7.12
CA GLU A 113 -15.26 5.71 -8.57
C GLU A 113 -15.90 4.48 -9.21
N ALA A 114 -15.68 3.30 -8.63
CA ALA A 114 -16.33 2.07 -9.07
C ALA A 114 -17.85 2.11 -8.89
N GLN A 115 -18.37 2.69 -7.79
CA GLN A 115 -19.80 2.89 -7.58
C GLN A 115 -20.42 3.79 -8.64
N THR A 116 -19.77 4.93 -8.92
CA THR A 116 -20.19 5.83 -9.99
C THR A 116 -20.17 5.13 -11.35
N TRP A 117 -19.12 4.35 -11.64
CA TRP A 117 -19.01 3.57 -12.87
C TRP A 117 -20.10 2.50 -13.00
N LEU A 118 -20.47 1.85 -11.89
CA LEU A 118 -21.56 0.88 -11.83
C LEU A 118 -22.96 1.53 -11.92
N GLY A 119 -23.06 2.87 -11.94
CA GLY A 119 -24.35 3.58 -11.92
C GLY A 119 -25.10 3.41 -10.60
N VAL A 120 -24.41 2.98 -9.53
CA VAL A 120 -24.98 2.87 -8.19
C VAL A 120 -24.88 4.25 -7.57
N GLU A 121 -25.82 5.12 -7.89
CA GLU A 121 -25.97 6.38 -7.18
C GLU A 121 -26.43 6.08 -5.74
N THR A 122 -25.47 5.98 -4.83
CA THR A 122 -25.74 6.12 -3.40
C THR A 122 -26.15 7.57 -3.17
N LYS A 123 -27.41 7.90 -3.49
CA LYS A 123 -28.10 9.04 -2.92
C LYS A 123 -27.88 8.90 -1.42
N LYS A 124 -26.99 9.70 -0.84
CA LYS A 124 -26.99 9.97 0.59
C LYS A 124 -28.38 10.53 0.85
N GLU A 125 -29.31 9.64 1.16
CA GLU A 125 -30.59 9.99 1.76
C GLU A 125 -30.18 10.63 3.09
N SER A 126 -30.06 11.96 3.05
CA SER A 126 -30.10 12.77 4.24
C SER A 126 -31.31 12.27 5.00
N ILE A 127 -31.07 11.57 6.11
CA ILE A 127 -32.08 11.41 7.14
C ILE A 127 -32.61 12.84 7.35
N PRO A 128 -33.91 13.10 7.12
CA PRO A 128 -34.42 14.45 7.27
C PRO A 128 -34.15 14.86 8.71
N ALA A 129 -33.26 15.84 8.88
CA ALA A 129 -33.14 16.54 10.15
C ALA A 129 -34.56 17.04 10.48
N PRO A 130 -35.14 16.66 11.63
CA PRO A 130 -36.43 17.19 12.01
C PRO A 130 -36.27 18.71 12.10
N LYS A 131 -36.99 19.40 11.21
CA LYS A 131 -37.10 20.85 11.18
C LYS A 131 -37.92 21.29 12.39
N VAL A 132 -37.29 21.38 13.55
CA VAL A 132 -37.90 21.97 14.74
C VAL A 132 -37.55 23.46 14.75
N LYS A 133 -38.51 24.20 14.19
CA LYS A 133 -38.85 25.61 14.37
C LYS A 133 -38.12 26.34 15.50
N ASP A 134 -37.52 27.48 15.14
CA ASP A 134 -37.02 28.49 16.07
C ASP A 134 -38.08 28.85 17.12
N LEU A 135 -37.71 28.74 18.41
CA LEU A 135 -38.26 29.55 19.48
C LEU A 135 -37.13 29.98 20.41
N ASP A 136 -37.15 31.27 20.65
CA ASP A 136 -36.24 32.14 21.38
C ASP A 136 -36.07 31.78 22.86
N SER A 137 -35.05 32.39 23.46
CA SER A 137 -34.79 32.60 24.90
C SER A 137 -33.71 31.73 25.55
N SER A 138 -32.54 32.36 25.67
CA SER A 138 -31.68 32.42 26.86
C SER A 138 -32.06 31.54 28.05
N ASP A 139 -31.20 30.57 28.39
CA ASP A 139 -30.65 30.44 29.74
C ASP A 139 -29.51 29.41 29.79
N VAL A 140 -28.34 29.89 30.23
CA VAL A 140 -27.47 29.25 31.23
C VAL A 140 -26.93 27.83 30.93
N VAL A 141 -25.69 27.78 30.42
CA VAL A 141 -24.43 27.32 31.09
C VAL A 141 -23.39 27.01 30.00
N PRO A 142 -22.19 27.60 29.99
CA PRO A 142 -21.10 27.12 29.14
C PRO A 142 -20.59 25.79 29.71
N ARG A 143 -21.03 24.66 29.13
CA ARG A 143 -20.34 23.38 29.38
C ARG A 143 -19.02 23.40 28.61
N ILE A 144 -17.98 23.87 29.31
CA ILE A 144 -16.59 23.62 28.97
C ILE A 144 -16.39 22.10 29.05
N VAL A 145 -16.50 21.42 27.90
CA VAL A 145 -15.98 20.06 27.75
C VAL A 145 -14.47 20.18 27.53
N PRO A 146 -13.62 19.58 28.39
CA PRO A 146 -12.18 19.66 28.22
C PRO A 146 -11.74 18.91 26.95
N PRO A 147 -10.70 19.39 26.24
CA PRO A 147 -10.19 18.74 25.04
C PRO A 147 -9.34 17.53 25.45
N LYS A 148 -9.97 16.40 25.77
CA LYS A 148 -9.26 15.16 26.17
C LYS A 148 -9.35 14.05 25.12
N SER A 149 -9.38 14.42 23.85
CA SER A 149 -9.42 13.44 22.74
C SER A 149 -8.53 13.81 21.56
N ALA A 150 -7.53 14.68 21.74
CA ALA A 150 -6.53 14.97 20.69
C ALA A 150 -5.22 14.19 20.89
N GLU A 151 -4.86 13.82 22.12
CA GLU A 151 -3.58 13.15 22.40
C GLU A 151 -3.60 11.65 22.06
N LYS A 152 -4.74 10.96 22.22
CA LYS A 152 -4.78 9.50 22.04
C LYS A 152 -4.70 9.06 20.57
N HIS A 153 -5.00 9.95 19.63
CA HIS A 153 -4.87 9.67 18.20
C HIS A 153 -3.43 9.78 17.70
N LYS A 154 -2.56 10.56 18.36
CA LYS A 154 -1.14 10.71 17.99
C LYS A 154 -0.33 9.41 18.12
N GLN A 155 -0.75 8.51 19.02
CA GLN A 155 -0.03 7.25 19.29
C GLN A 155 -0.25 6.14 18.25
N GLN A 156 -1.18 6.32 17.30
CA GLN A 156 -1.45 5.34 16.23
C GLN A 156 -0.79 5.70 14.89
N LEU A 157 -0.15 6.87 14.77
CA LEU A 157 0.54 7.31 13.55
C LEU A 157 1.95 6.71 13.49
N SER A 158 2.41 6.35 12.29
CA SER A 158 3.82 6.02 12.06
C SER A 158 4.71 7.19 12.46
N ILE A 159 5.96 6.93 12.86
CA ILE A 159 6.97 7.96 13.15
C ILE A 159 7.03 9.00 12.02
N VAL A 160 6.94 8.55 10.77
CA VAL A 160 6.96 9.43 9.59
C VAL A 160 5.74 10.33 9.51
N GLU A 161 4.56 9.82 9.86
CA GLU A 161 3.33 10.59 9.90
C GLU A 161 3.32 11.59 11.08
N GLN A 162 3.87 11.21 12.23
CA GLN A 162 4.03 12.14 13.36
C GLN A 162 4.98 13.30 13.02
N VAL A 163 6.07 13.00 12.31
CA VAL A 163 6.97 14.05 11.79
C VAL A 163 6.28 14.90 10.72
N ASP A 164 5.43 14.31 9.87
CA ASP A 164 4.63 15.06 8.88
C ASP A 164 3.68 16.05 9.57
N GLU A 165 3.03 15.70 10.68
CA GLU A 165 2.19 16.65 11.43
C GLU A 165 2.98 17.89 11.87
N VAL A 166 4.17 17.68 12.42
CA VAL A 166 5.07 18.77 12.84
C VAL A 166 5.54 19.57 11.63
N LEU A 167 5.79 18.91 10.50
CA LEU A 167 6.13 19.58 9.25
C LEU A 167 5.00 20.46 8.73
N GLN A 168 3.74 19.99 8.75
CA GLN A 168 2.59 20.79 8.31
C GLN A 168 2.45 22.05 9.16
N GLU A 169 2.62 21.95 10.49
CA GLU A 169 2.60 23.10 11.40
C GLU A 169 3.72 24.11 11.06
N LEU A 170 4.93 23.63 10.76
CA LEU A 170 6.04 24.50 10.34
C LEU A 170 5.78 25.12 8.96
N LEU A 171 5.17 24.38 8.03
CA LEU A 171 4.84 24.86 6.70
C LEU A 171 3.82 26.00 6.73
N GLU A 172 2.85 25.96 7.64
CA GLU A 172 1.83 27.01 7.83
C GLU A 172 2.42 28.38 8.17
N SER A 173 3.54 28.39 8.89
CA SER A 173 4.30 29.59 9.30
C SER A 173 5.44 29.95 8.35
N SER A 174 5.72 29.12 7.35
CA SER A 174 6.83 29.30 6.40
C SER A 174 6.42 29.97 5.09
N SER A 175 7.40 30.47 4.34
CA SER A 175 7.23 30.97 2.96
C SER A 175 6.92 29.88 1.93
N LEU A 176 6.99 28.59 2.31
CA LEU A 176 6.68 27.44 1.45
C LEU A 176 5.21 27.03 1.51
N LYS A 177 4.37 27.82 2.20
CA LYS A 177 2.92 27.63 2.28
C LYS A 177 2.31 27.51 0.88
N GLY A 178 1.61 26.42 0.63
CA GLY A 178 0.95 26.14 -0.66
C GLY A 178 1.74 25.26 -1.62
N ARG A 179 3.01 24.91 -1.33
CA ARG A 179 3.78 23.94 -2.16
C ARG A 179 3.39 22.47 -1.94
N ASN A 180 2.38 22.19 -1.12
CA ASN A 180 1.87 20.85 -0.80
C ASN A 180 3.01 19.85 -0.56
N ILE A 181 3.78 20.10 0.50
CA ILE A 181 4.91 19.26 0.89
C ILE A 181 4.39 18.27 1.94
N ARG A 182 4.65 16.96 1.75
CA ARG A 182 4.21 15.91 2.70
C ARG A 182 5.26 14.82 2.86
N LEU A 183 5.35 14.25 4.05
CA LEU A 183 6.12 13.04 4.32
C LEU A 183 5.19 11.83 4.39
N THR A 184 5.60 10.75 3.73
CA THR A 184 4.90 9.47 3.74
C THR A 184 5.89 8.33 3.81
N GLU A 185 5.44 7.16 4.24
CA GLU A 185 6.24 5.95 4.25
C GLU A 185 5.72 4.95 3.22
N LEU A 186 6.60 4.37 2.41
CA LEU A 186 6.31 3.31 1.47
C LEU A 186 7.00 2.01 1.94
N PRO A 187 6.31 0.85 1.96
CA PRO A 187 6.88 -0.42 2.44
C PRO A 187 8.19 -0.84 1.76
N ASN A 188 8.37 -0.44 0.50
CA ASN A 188 9.51 -0.86 -0.32
C ASN A 188 10.62 0.20 -0.42
N LYS A 189 10.37 1.43 0.07
CA LYS A 189 11.21 2.61 -0.16
C LYS A 189 11.52 3.41 1.11
N GLY A 190 10.89 3.07 2.23
CA GLY A 190 11.03 3.84 3.47
C GLY A 190 10.38 5.22 3.33
N VAL A 191 11.11 6.28 3.66
CA VAL A 191 10.59 7.66 3.69
C VAL A 191 10.51 8.26 2.29
N THR A 192 9.31 8.64 1.87
CA THR A 192 9.04 9.34 0.60
C THR A 192 8.54 10.76 0.87
N VAL A 193 9.19 11.73 0.23
CA VAL A 193 8.85 13.16 0.33
C VAL A 193 8.05 13.57 -0.91
N TRP A 194 6.85 14.09 -0.70
CA TRP A 194 6.03 14.69 -1.74
C TRP A 194 6.25 16.20 -1.78
N VAL A 195 6.41 16.77 -2.97
CA VAL A 195 6.47 18.21 -3.21
C VAL A 195 5.54 18.51 -4.39
N GLY A 196 4.36 19.05 -4.10
CA GLY A 196 3.34 19.29 -5.12
C GLY A 196 2.81 17.99 -5.74
N ASN A 197 3.18 17.73 -7.00
CA ASN A 197 2.79 16.54 -7.75
C ASN A 197 3.93 15.51 -7.89
N GLU A 198 5.12 15.84 -7.40
CA GLU A 198 6.30 15.00 -7.50
C GLU A 198 6.58 14.31 -6.18
N TYR A 199 7.23 13.14 -6.25
CA TYR A 199 7.67 12.40 -5.07
C TYR A 199 9.14 12.01 -5.20
N TYR A 200 9.81 12.01 -4.05
CA TYR A 200 11.25 11.81 -3.94
C TYR A 200 11.54 10.70 -2.94
N ASP A 201 12.45 9.82 -3.30
CA ASP A 201 12.89 8.69 -2.48
C ASP A 201 13.89 9.19 -1.43
N GLY A 202 13.37 9.58 -0.27
CA GLY A 202 14.12 10.19 0.82
C GLY A 202 14.37 11.70 0.69
N ILE A 203 14.82 12.29 1.80
CA ILE A 203 15.04 13.73 1.94
C ILE A 203 16.18 14.21 1.03
N ASN A 204 17.18 13.37 0.79
CA ASN A 204 18.35 13.74 -0.02
C ASN A 204 18.03 13.85 -1.51
N ALA A 205 16.99 13.15 -1.99
CA ALA A 205 16.60 13.15 -3.40
C ALA A 205 15.83 14.41 -3.82
N VAL A 206 15.36 15.22 -2.87
CA VAL A 206 14.66 16.48 -3.14
C VAL A 206 15.64 17.48 -3.76
N PRO A 207 15.30 18.20 -4.84
CA PRO A 207 16.20 19.20 -5.45
C PRO A 207 16.18 20.55 -4.71
N ASP A 208 15.11 20.85 -3.98
CA ASP A 208 14.93 22.11 -3.25
C ASP A 208 15.57 22.04 -1.84
N GLU A 209 16.56 22.90 -1.61
CA GLU A 209 17.28 22.97 -0.34
C GLU A 209 16.44 23.56 0.81
N ASP A 210 15.46 24.41 0.52
CA ASP A 210 14.58 24.97 1.54
C ASP A 210 13.59 23.91 2.04
N VAL A 211 13.13 23.05 1.14
CA VAL A 211 12.31 21.87 1.49
C VAL A 211 13.10 20.90 2.37
N LYS A 212 14.37 20.61 2.05
CA LYS A 212 15.23 19.77 2.92
C LYS A 212 15.38 20.36 4.32
N ARG A 213 15.60 21.68 4.38
CA ARG A 213 15.84 22.39 5.64
C ARG A 213 14.62 22.33 6.55
N ILE A 214 13.43 22.59 6.03
CA ILE A 214 12.20 22.58 6.83
C ILE A 214 11.85 21.16 7.29
N ILE A 215 12.10 20.13 6.47
CA ILE A 215 11.90 18.73 6.86
C ILE A 215 12.84 18.35 8.02
N ARG A 216 14.12 18.72 7.94
CA ARG A 216 15.08 18.49 9.05
C ARG A 216 14.68 19.23 10.32
N GLN A 217 14.16 20.45 10.18
CA GLN A 217 13.64 21.23 11.30
C GLN A 217 12.40 20.57 11.93
N ALA A 218 11.53 19.97 11.12
CA ALA A 218 10.37 19.22 11.60
C ALA A 218 10.79 17.98 12.41
N VAL A 219 11.76 17.20 11.90
CA VAL A 219 12.32 16.05 12.63
C VAL A 219 12.87 16.47 13.98
N LYS A 220 13.68 17.53 14.02
CA LYS A 220 14.26 18.03 15.27
C LYS A 220 13.19 18.45 16.28
N LYS A 221 12.16 19.20 15.84
CA LYS A 221 11.06 19.63 16.70
C LYS A 221 10.23 18.44 17.20
N TRP A 222 10.04 17.42 16.36
CA TRP A 222 9.38 16.18 16.75
C TRP A 222 10.17 15.41 17.82
N GLU A 223 11.49 15.26 17.65
CA GLU A 223 12.37 14.61 18.64
C GLU A 223 12.31 15.32 20.00
N GLU A 224 12.33 16.66 20.02
CA GLU A 224 12.18 17.47 21.23
C GLU A 224 10.83 17.23 21.91
N SER A 225 9.74 17.08 21.13
CA SER A 225 8.39 16.83 21.67
C SER A 225 8.15 15.39 22.12
N SER A 226 8.87 14.42 21.55
CA SER A 226 8.73 12.98 21.84
C SER A 226 9.68 12.51 22.94
N SER A 227 10.68 13.31 23.31
CA SER A 227 11.64 13.01 24.38
C SER A 227 11.17 13.45 25.78
N VAL A 228 9.97 14.03 25.92
CA VAL A 228 9.40 14.56 27.18
C VAL A 228 8.38 13.61 27.78
#